data_AF-A0A7K3PVF5-F1
#
_entry.id   AF-A0A7K3PVF5-F1
#
_cell.length_a   1.000
_cell.length_b   1.000
_cell.length_c   1.000
_cell.angle_alpha   90.00
_cell.angle_beta   90.00
_cell.angle_gamma   90.00
#
_symmetry.space_group_name_H-M   'P 1'
#
loop_
_entity.id
_entity.type
_entity.pdbx_description
1 polymer ?
#
loop_
_entity_poly.entity_id
_entity_poly.type
_entity_poly.pdbx_seq_one_letter_code
_entity_poly.pdbx_strand_id
1 'polypeptide(L)'
;MYTFVPEPVPANPAVVVADHAGTEQALRESGLRWTVLRNNLYAHLQTPVIEQAITTGRLVTNSGDGAAAYVAREDCATAAAAVLTRDGYEDRALDVTGPAAVTARDLADLAREIGGARSNSSTSTTTRSSPDSRKPTCRIRCRNCSPRSVRRRAAGSSPTSAARWPT
;
A
#
# COMPACT_ATOMS: atom_id res chain seq x y z
N MET A 1 6.23 9.86 -12.75
CA MET A 1 5.93 8.99 -11.59
C MET A 1 6.30 7.56 -11.96
N TYR A 2 7.02 6.83 -11.10
CA TYR A 2 7.45 5.44 -11.32
C TYR A 2 7.09 4.56 -10.12
N THR A 3 6.77 3.29 -10.34
CA THR A 3 6.38 2.33 -9.29
C THR A 3 7.44 1.26 -9.06
N PHE A 4 7.70 0.93 -7.79
CA PHE A 4 8.88 0.21 -7.32
C PHE A 4 8.52 -0.80 -6.20
N VAL A 5 9.40 -1.76 -5.85
CA VAL A 5 9.25 -2.73 -4.73
C VAL A 5 10.09 -2.33 -3.52
N PRO A 6 9.61 -2.16 -2.28
CA PRO A 6 10.38 -1.54 -1.18
C PRO A 6 11.82 -2.06 -1.02
N GLU A 7 12.73 -1.14 -0.69
CA GLU A 7 14.15 -1.41 -0.39
C GLU A 7 14.99 -1.94 -1.59
N PRO A 8 15.40 -1.05 -2.52
CA PRO A 8 16.28 -1.35 -3.67
C PRO A 8 17.75 -1.62 -3.29
N VAL A 9 17.99 -2.27 -2.16
CA VAL A 9 19.37 -2.49 -1.72
C VAL A 9 19.96 -3.70 -2.45
N PRO A 10 21.25 -3.70 -2.84
CA PRO A 10 21.88 -4.83 -3.51
C PRO A 10 21.81 -6.16 -2.73
N ALA A 11 21.62 -6.08 -1.41
CA ALA A 11 21.45 -7.25 -0.55
C ALA A 11 20.07 -7.93 -0.68
N ASN A 12 19.08 -7.29 -1.29
CA ASN A 12 17.76 -7.86 -1.49
C ASN A 12 17.80 -8.84 -2.69
N PRO A 13 17.60 -10.15 -2.49
CA PRO A 13 17.76 -11.16 -3.53
C PRO A 13 16.59 -11.21 -4.52
N ALA A 14 15.54 -10.39 -4.33
CA ALA A 14 14.40 -10.39 -5.24
C ALA A 14 14.84 -9.96 -6.65
N VAL A 15 14.54 -10.79 -7.65
CA VAL A 15 15.02 -10.63 -9.03
C VAL A 15 14.70 -9.29 -9.67
N VAL A 16 13.61 -8.66 -9.25
CA VAL A 16 13.14 -7.37 -9.77
C VAL A 16 13.93 -6.16 -9.23
N VAL A 17 14.73 -6.34 -8.17
CA VAL A 17 15.41 -5.24 -7.48
C VAL A 17 16.41 -4.53 -8.38
N ALA A 18 17.17 -5.26 -9.19
CA ALA A 18 18.19 -4.69 -10.06
C ALA A 18 17.60 -3.72 -11.11
N ASP A 19 16.57 -4.16 -11.84
CA ASP A 19 15.90 -3.35 -12.86
C ASP A 19 15.28 -2.09 -12.26
N HIS A 20 14.65 -2.26 -11.10
CA HIS A 20 14.00 -1.18 -10.41
C HIS A 20 14.99 -0.16 -9.82
N ALA A 21 16.12 -0.63 -9.24
CA ALA A 21 17.19 0.24 -8.75
C ALA A 21 17.83 1.04 -9.89
N GLY A 22 18.08 0.39 -11.04
CA GLY A 22 18.58 1.05 -12.25
C GLY A 22 17.63 2.13 -12.76
N THR A 23 16.32 1.87 -12.73
CA THR A 23 15.32 2.88 -13.14
C THR A 23 15.29 4.08 -12.20
N GLU A 24 15.35 3.86 -10.88
CA GLU A 24 15.41 4.97 -9.92
C GLU A 24 16.70 5.80 -10.09
N GLN A 25 17.83 5.16 -10.38
CA GLN A 25 19.08 5.85 -10.67
C GLN A 25 18.95 6.70 -11.94
N ALA A 26 18.45 6.12 -13.03
CA ALA A 26 18.22 6.84 -14.28
C ALA A 26 17.29 8.06 -14.10
N LEU A 27 16.23 7.94 -13.28
CA LEU A 27 15.36 9.07 -12.95
C LEU A 27 16.10 10.18 -12.21
N ARG A 28 16.95 9.85 -11.24
CA ARG A 28 17.77 10.84 -10.51
C ARG A 28 18.77 11.56 -11.42
N GLU A 29 19.36 10.82 -12.35
CA GLU A 29 20.36 11.35 -13.29
C GLU A 29 19.75 12.12 -14.46
N SER A 30 18.45 11.92 -14.74
CA SER A 30 17.78 12.52 -15.90
C SER A 30 17.64 14.04 -15.88
N GLY A 31 17.77 14.69 -14.71
CA GLY A 31 17.48 16.11 -14.52
C GLY A 31 15.98 16.47 -14.61
N LEU A 32 15.09 15.49 -14.78
CA LEU A 32 13.64 15.69 -14.75
C LEU A 32 13.14 15.71 -13.30
N ARG A 33 12.02 16.39 -13.05
CA ARG A 33 11.29 16.22 -11.79
C ARG A 33 10.74 14.80 -11.72
N TRP A 34 11.00 14.11 -10.60
CA TRP A 34 10.55 12.73 -10.44
C TRP A 34 9.88 12.48 -9.09
N THR A 35 9.02 11.48 -9.05
CA THR A 35 8.51 10.90 -7.81
C THR A 35 8.43 9.39 -8.00
N VAL A 36 8.95 8.65 -7.04
CA VAL A 36 8.91 7.18 -7.02
C VAL A 36 7.98 6.71 -5.92
N LEU A 37 7.03 5.83 -6.29
CA LEU A 37 6.14 5.13 -5.39
C LEU A 37 6.58 3.68 -5.23
N ARG A 38 7.15 3.36 -4.07
CA ARG A 38 7.64 2.04 -3.70
C ARG A 38 6.50 1.22 -3.10
N ASN A 39 5.67 0.66 -3.96
CA ASN A 39 4.53 -0.16 -3.62
C ASN A 39 4.97 -1.51 -3.06
N ASN A 40 4.56 -1.82 -1.84
CA ASN A 40 4.78 -3.15 -1.28
C ASN A 40 4.00 -4.23 -2.04
N LEU A 41 4.22 -5.50 -1.69
CA LEU A 41 3.58 -6.62 -2.36
C LEU A 41 2.06 -6.53 -2.25
N TYR A 42 1.36 -6.80 -3.34
CA TYR A 42 -0.08 -6.61 -3.35
C TYR A 42 -0.81 -7.70 -2.57
N ALA A 43 -1.78 -7.30 -1.73
CA ALA A 43 -2.53 -8.20 -0.86
C ALA A 43 -3.31 -9.27 -1.64
N HIS A 44 -3.89 -8.92 -2.81
CA HIS A 44 -4.64 -9.88 -3.63
C HIS A 44 -3.80 -11.09 -4.10
N LEU A 45 -2.46 -10.97 -4.17
CA LEU A 45 -1.58 -12.09 -4.50
C LEU A 45 -1.56 -13.18 -3.41
N GLN A 46 -2.03 -12.87 -2.20
CA GLN A 46 -2.16 -13.85 -1.12
C GLN A 46 -3.46 -14.66 -1.22
N THR A 47 -4.42 -14.27 -2.06
CA THR A 47 -5.70 -14.99 -2.23
C THR A 47 -5.49 -16.46 -2.61
N PRO A 48 -4.74 -16.81 -3.68
CA PRO A 48 -4.51 -18.22 -4.03
C PRO A 48 -3.73 -18.98 -2.95
N VAL A 49 -2.84 -18.30 -2.21
CA VAL A 49 -2.08 -18.89 -1.10
C VAL A 49 -3.02 -19.29 0.04
N ILE A 50 -3.95 -18.40 0.39
CA ILE A 50 -4.96 -18.65 1.43
C ILE A 50 -5.93 -19.75 0.98
N GLU A 51 -6.40 -19.74 -0.27
CA GLU A 51 -7.29 -20.76 -0.81
C GLU A 51 -6.65 -22.16 -0.80
N GLN A 52 -5.38 -22.24 -1.21
CA GLN A 52 -4.59 -23.47 -1.16
C GLN A 52 -4.39 -23.93 0.29
N ALA A 53 -4.10 -23.02 1.21
CA ALA A 53 -3.95 -23.34 2.63
C ALA A 53 -5.25 -23.87 3.25
N ILE A 54 -6.41 -23.32 2.87
CA ILE A 54 -7.71 -23.82 3.35
C ILE A 54 -8.01 -25.20 2.78
N THR A 55 -7.72 -25.42 1.50
CA THR A 55 -8.02 -26.68 0.82
C THR A 55 -7.13 -27.82 1.32
N THR A 56 -5.85 -27.53 1.56
CA THR A 56 -4.85 -28.55 1.95
C THR A 56 -4.61 -28.64 3.45
N GLY A 57 -5.16 -27.69 4.22
CA GLY A 57 -4.88 -27.53 5.65
C GLY A 57 -3.44 -27.06 5.96
N ARG A 58 -2.64 -26.70 4.94
CA ARG A 58 -1.23 -26.35 5.08
C ARG A 58 -0.86 -25.15 4.21
N LEU A 59 -0.28 -24.13 4.82
CA LEU A 59 0.36 -23.03 4.09
C LEU A 59 1.81 -23.41 3.77
N VAL A 60 2.18 -23.38 2.49
CA VAL A 60 3.55 -23.69 2.03
C VAL A 60 4.21 -22.41 1.54
N THR A 61 5.37 -22.07 2.10
CA THR A 61 6.12 -20.87 1.75
C THR A 61 7.62 -21.05 2.00
N ASN A 62 8.45 -20.24 1.34
CA ASN A 62 9.89 -20.10 1.59
C ASN A 62 10.25 -18.82 2.36
N SER A 63 9.26 -18.11 2.92
CA SER A 63 9.48 -16.81 3.59
C SER A 63 10.17 -16.89 4.95
N GLY A 64 10.35 -18.08 5.55
CA GLY A 64 10.86 -18.23 6.91
C GLY A 64 10.05 -17.41 7.92
N ASP A 65 10.74 -16.68 8.81
CA ASP A 65 10.14 -15.74 9.77
C ASP A 65 9.92 -14.32 9.17
N GLY A 66 10.11 -14.17 7.85
CA GLY A 66 9.92 -12.91 7.16
C GLY A 66 8.46 -12.43 7.20
N ALA A 67 8.30 -11.10 7.19
CA ALA A 67 6.99 -10.45 7.15
C ALA A 67 6.93 -9.43 6.00
N ALA A 68 5.76 -9.31 5.39
CA ALA A 68 5.51 -8.31 4.34
C ALA A 68 4.31 -7.45 4.71
N ALA A 69 4.42 -6.14 4.49
CA ALA A 69 3.31 -5.20 4.71
C ALA A 69 2.46 -5.06 3.44
N TYR A 70 1.66 -6.09 3.17
CA TYR A 70 0.86 -6.20 1.94
C TYR A 70 -0.07 -5.00 1.74
N VAL A 71 -0.17 -4.52 0.50
CA VAL A 71 -0.95 -3.31 0.17
C VAL A 71 -2.02 -3.60 -0.89
N ALA A 72 -3.18 -2.96 -0.78
CA ALA A 72 -4.24 -3.07 -1.78
C ALA A 72 -3.86 -2.27 -3.05
N ARG A 73 -4.24 -2.76 -4.24
CA ARG A 73 -3.95 -2.04 -5.50
C ARG A 73 -4.69 -0.70 -5.54
N GLU A 74 -5.88 -0.67 -4.97
CA GLU A 74 -6.74 0.51 -4.84
C GLU A 74 -6.07 1.59 -3.99
N ASP A 75 -5.38 1.18 -2.92
CA ASP A 75 -4.62 2.09 -2.06
C ASP A 75 -3.39 2.64 -2.79
N CYS A 76 -2.67 1.81 -3.55
CA CYS A 76 -1.59 2.26 -4.42
C CYS A 76 -2.06 3.25 -5.49
N ALA A 77 -3.21 2.98 -6.12
CA ALA A 77 -3.82 3.90 -7.09
C ALA A 77 -4.23 5.22 -6.44
N THR A 78 -4.76 5.17 -5.22
CA THR A 78 -5.11 6.36 -4.44
C THR A 78 -3.86 7.19 -4.10
N ALA A 79 -2.76 6.53 -3.70
CA ALA A 79 -1.48 7.20 -3.45
C ALA A 79 -0.91 7.83 -4.72
N ALA A 80 -0.97 7.15 -5.86
CA ALA A 80 -0.58 7.68 -7.17
C ALA A 80 -1.40 8.91 -7.56
N ALA A 81 -2.72 8.85 -7.45
CA ALA A 81 -3.60 9.98 -7.74
C ALA A 81 -3.27 11.18 -6.83
N ALA A 82 -3.01 10.94 -5.54
CA ALA A 82 -2.64 12.01 -4.60
C ALA A 82 -1.30 12.67 -4.96
N VAL A 83 -0.30 11.88 -5.39
CA VAL A 83 0.99 12.40 -5.83
C VAL A 83 0.89 13.19 -7.13
N LEU A 84 0.03 12.76 -8.06
CA LEU A 84 -0.13 13.43 -9.35
C LEU A 84 -0.94 14.73 -9.27
N THR A 85 -1.75 14.90 -8.23
CA THR A 85 -2.71 16.02 -8.11
C THR A 85 -2.32 17.05 -7.04
N ARG A 86 -1.22 16.84 -6.33
CA ARG A 86 -0.76 17.71 -5.24
C ARG A 86 0.73 17.98 -5.38
N ASP A 87 1.12 19.19 -5.04
CA ASP A 87 2.53 19.60 -5.01
C ASP A 87 3.25 19.05 -3.75
N GLY A 88 4.59 19.06 -3.78
CA GLY A 88 5.43 18.74 -2.62
C GLY A 88 5.95 17.30 -2.58
N TYR A 89 5.75 16.55 -3.66
CA TYR A 89 6.24 15.19 -3.83
C TYR A 89 7.40 15.08 -4.84
N GLU A 90 7.92 16.22 -5.31
CA GLU A 90 9.04 16.29 -6.23
C GLU A 90 10.33 15.77 -5.58
N ASP A 91 11.08 15.01 -6.35
CA ASP A 91 12.35 14.37 -6.01
C ASP A 91 12.26 13.50 -4.75
N ARG A 92 11.10 12.84 -4.58
CA ARG A 92 10.81 11.95 -3.45
C ARG A 92 10.65 10.49 -3.87
N ALA A 93 11.19 9.61 -3.03
CA ALA A 93 10.81 8.20 -2.98
C ALA A 93 9.90 7.97 -1.76
N LEU A 94 8.71 7.42 -2.00
CA LEU A 94 7.68 7.18 -0.99
C LEU A 94 7.42 5.67 -0.88
N ASP A 95 7.49 5.12 0.33
CA ASP A 95 7.07 3.74 0.58
C ASP A 95 5.57 3.69 0.77
N VAL A 96 4.90 2.87 -0.04
CA VAL A 96 3.45 2.66 -0.01
C VAL A 96 3.19 1.26 0.51
N THR A 97 2.80 1.16 1.79
CA THR A 97 2.68 -0.12 2.48
C THR A 97 1.28 -0.32 3.06
N GLY A 98 0.96 -1.58 3.30
CA GLY A 98 -0.13 -1.95 4.20
C GLY A 98 0.03 -1.37 5.61
N PRO A 99 -1.02 -1.46 6.43
CA PRO A 99 -1.04 -0.94 7.78
C PRO A 99 -0.11 -1.71 8.75
N ALA A 100 0.12 -2.99 8.49
CA ALA A 100 0.89 -3.90 9.34
C ALA A 100 1.75 -4.85 8.48
N ALA A 101 2.85 -5.32 9.05
CA ALA A 101 3.62 -6.43 8.50
C ALA A 101 2.92 -7.75 8.86
N VAL A 102 2.81 -8.66 7.90
CA VAL A 102 2.10 -9.93 8.01
C VAL A 102 3.07 -11.06 7.72
N THR A 103 3.17 -12.01 8.63
CA THR A 103 4.02 -13.20 8.52
C THR A 103 3.27 -14.35 7.84
N ALA A 104 4.00 -15.40 7.46
CA ALA A 104 3.40 -16.65 7.00
C ALA A 104 2.50 -17.31 8.07
N ARG A 105 2.83 -17.15 9.35
CA ARG A 105 1.99 -17.63 10.46
C ARG A 105 0.66 -16.86 10.49
N ASP A 106 0.70 -15.54 10.37
CA ASP A 106 -0.52 -14.73 10.34
C ASP A 106 -1.43 -15.10 9.17
N LEU A 107 -0.86 -15.40 7.99
CA LEU A 107 -1.63 -15.89 6.84
C LEU A 107 -2.24 -17.28 7.09
N ALA A 108 -1.53 -18.17 7.75
CA ALA A 108 -2.03 -19.49 8.10
C ALA A 108 -3.18 -19.40 9.13
N ASP A 109 -3.07 -18.47 10.08
CA ASP A 109 -4.09 -18.20 11.08
C ASP A 109 -5.37 -17.63 10.41
N LEU A 110 -5.19 -16.67 9.50
CA LEU A 110 -6.27 -16.11 8.68
C LEU A 110 -6.95 -17.18 7.81
N ALA A 111 -6.17 -18.09 7.21
CA ALA A 111 -6.70 -19.21 6.44
C ALA A 111 -7.57 -20.13 7.32
N ARG A 112 -7.13 -20.46 8.54
CA ARG A 112 -7.92 -21.28 9.48
C ARG A 112 -9.22 -20.58 9.89
N GLU A 113 -9.15 -19.28 10.17
CA GLU A 113 -10.33 -18.48 10.52
C GLU A 113 -11.37 -18.49 9.38
N ILE A 114 -10.94 -18.17 8.16
CA ILE A 114 -11.82 -18.15 6.97
C ILE A 114 -12.35 -19.55 6.66
N GLY A 115 -11.49 -20.57 6.72
CA GLY A 115 -11.88 -21.96 6.47
C GLY A 115 -12.90 -22.48 7.48
N GLY A 116 -12.71 -22.18 8.77
CA GLY A 116 -13.65 -22.51 9.83
C GLY A 116 -15.00 -21.80 9.68
N ALA A 117 -14.98 -20.51 9.31
CA ALA A 117 -16.20 -19.76 9.03
C ALA A 117 -16.99 -20.35 7.86
N ARG A 118 -16.33 -20.80 6.79
CA ARG A 118 -16.99 -21.48 5.66
C ARG A 118 -17.66 -22.79 6.08
N SER A 119 -16.98 -23.60 6.88
CA SER A 119 -17.54 -24.86 7.41
C SER A 119 -18.74 -24.62 8.32
N ASN A 120 -18.78 -23.51 9.05
CA ASN A 120 -19.85 -23.16 9.98
C ASN A 120 -21.00 -22.36 9.34
N SER A 121 -20.90 -21.99 8.05
CA SER A 121 -21.87 -21.12 7.37
C SER A 121 -23.10 -21.83 6.78
N SER A 122 -23.40 -23.07 7.20
CA SER A 122 -24.72 -23.69 6.96
C SER A 122 -25.78 -23.14 7.93
N THR A 123 -26.06 -21.84 7.86
CA THR A 123 -27.29 -21.29 8.43
C THR A 123 -27.77 -20.15 7.55
N SER A 124 -28.86 -20.42 6.85
CA SER A 124 -29.63 -19.44 6.10
C SER A 124 -30.04 -18.31 7.03
N THR A 125 -29.58 -17.08 6.78
CA THR A 125 -30.20 -15.89 7.37
C THR A 125 -30.09 -14.72 6.39
N THR A 126 -31.26 -14.15 6.14
CA THR A 126 -31.56 -13.06 5.20
C THR A 126 -30.87 -11.76 5.59
N THR A 127 -30.43 -11.02 4.58
CA THR A 127 -29.71 -9.74 4.65
C THR A 127 -30.45 -8.64 5.42
N ARG A 128 -29.72 -7.84 6.22
CA ARG A 128 -29.97 -6.39 6.33
C ARG A 128 -28.65 -5.64 6.55
N SER A 129 -28.45 -4.59 5.78
CA SER A 129 -27.24 -3.78 5.66
C SER A 129 -27.11 -2.68 6.73
N SER A 130 -25.86 -2.30 7.07
CA SER A 130 -25.46 -0.91 7.40
C SER A 130 -23.92 -0.76 7.28
N PRO A 131 -23.39 0.35 6.72
CA PRO A 131 -21.95 0.53 6.51
C PRO A 131 -21.32 1.41 7.60
N ASP A 132 -20.43 0.84 8.43
CA ASP A 132 -19.35 1.59 9.09
C ASP A 132 -18.02 0.91 8.73
N SER A 133 -17.36 1.43 7.69
CA SER A 133 -16.08 0.92 7.22
C SER A 133 -15.07 2.05 7.18
N ARG A 134 -14.55 2.45 8.34
CA ARG A 134 -13.24 3.10 8.39
C ARG A 134 -12.21 2.08 7.93
N LYS A 135 -11.89 2.11 6.63
CA LYS A 135 -10.88 1.25 6.02
C LYS A 135 -9.55 1.45 6.74
N PRO A 136 -8.80 0.39 7.05
CA PRO A 136 -7.44 0.55 7.54
C PRO A 136 -6.65 1.35 6.49
N THR A 137 -6.19 2.54 6.87
CA THR A 137 -5.56 3.47 5.93
C THR A 137 -4.15 3.00 5.59
N CYS A 138 -3.86 2.88 4.30
CA CYS A 138 -2.52 2.76 3.75
C CYS A 138 -1.56 3.78 4.39
N ARG A 139 -0.35 3.35 4.73
CA ARG A 139 0.68 4.24 5.28
C ARG A 139 1.65 4.65 4.17
N ILE A 140 1.76 5.96 3.96
CA ILE A 140 2.78 6.55 3.09
C ILE A 140 3.91 7.05 4.00
N ARG A 141 5.11 6.50 3.84
CA ARG A 141 6.32 6.98 4.54
C ARG A 141 7.31 7.60 3.56
N CYS A 142 7.73 8.83 3.84
CA CYS A 142 8.79 9.53 3.12
C CYS A 142 10.13 9.27 3.84
N ARG A 143 11.11 8.66 3.17
CA ARG A 143 12.43 8.38 3.80
C ARG A 143 13.38 9.58 3.85
N ASN A 144 13.20 10.59 2.98
CA ASN A 144 14.09 11.77 2.90
C ASN A 144 13.46 13.07 3.46
N CYS A 145 12.43 12.97 4.29
CA CYS A 145 11.79 14.14 4.90
C CYS A 145 12.42 14.42 6.28
N SER A 146 13.19 15.51 6.41
CA SER A 146 13.52 16.08 7.72
C SER A 146 12.21 16.49 8.44
N PRO A 147 12.08 16.29 9.78
CA PRO A 147 10.85 16.55 10.53
C PRO A 147 10.39 18.03 10.54
N ARG A 148 11.05 18.94 9.82
CA ARG A 148 10.86 20.39 9.95
C ARG A 148 9.90 21.07 8.97
N SER A 149 9.32 20.40 7.97
CA SER A 149 8.51 21.10 6.94
C SER A 149 6.99 21.03 7.09
N VAL A 150 6.43 20.27 8.05
CA VAL A 150 4.98 20.33 8.32
C VAL A 150 4.68 21.41 9.37
N ARG A 151 4.92 22.68 9.02
CA ARG A 151 4.25 23.78 9.75
C ARG A 151 2.82 23.85 9.24
N ARG A 152 1.87 23.37 10.06
CA ARG A 152 0.46 23.78 10.00
C ARG A 152 0.42 25.32 9.95
N ARG A 153 0.01 25.91 8.83
CA ARG A 153 -0.64 27.22 8.89
C ARG A 153 -2.10 26.96 9.29
N ALA A 154 -2.37 27.19 10.57
CA ALA A 154 -3.72 27.31 11.10
C ALA A 154 -4.38 28.59 10.58
N ALA A 155 -5.71 28.54 10.52
CA ALA A 155 -6.62 29.50 9.90
C ALA A 155 -6.68 30.89 10.55
N GLY A 156 -7.22 31.83 9.78
CA GLY A 156 -7.61 33.22 10.13
C GLY A 156 -7.17 34.14 9.00
N SER A 157 -8.02 34.81 8.22
CA SER A 157 -9.37 35.34 8.42
C SER A 157 -10.00 35.62 7.04
N SER A 158 -11.33 35.49 6.91
CA SER A 158 -12.12 35.92 5.73
C SER A 158 -12.30 37.46 5.76
N PRO A 159 -12.65 38.15 4.64
CA PRO A 159 -14.03 38.06 4.09
C PRO A 159 -14.19 38.21 2.56
N THR A 160 -15.35 37.72 2.07
CA THR A 160 -16.10 38.14 0.86
C THR A 160 -15.43 38.22 -0.52
N SER A 161 -15.80 37.32 -1.43
CA SER A 161 -16.75 37.64 -2.53
C SER A 161 -17.01 36.38 -3.37
N ALA A 162 -18.27 36.23 -3.81
CA ALA A 162 -18.72 35.15 -4.67
C ALA A 162 -18.21 35.37 -6.11
N ALA A 163 -17.74 34.31 -6.78
CA ALA A 163 -17.57 34.31 -8.23
C ALA A 163 -18.03 32.98 -8.81
N ARG A 164 -18.98 33.12 -9.73
CA ARG A 164 -19.69 32.13 -10.54
C ARG A 164 -18.75 31.57 -11.62
N TRP A 165 -18.88 30.28 -11.96
CA TRP A 165 -18.25 29.68 -13.14
C TRP A 165 -19.13 29.91 -14.38
N PRO A 166 -18.60 30.36 -15.53
CA PRO A 166 -19.26 30.16 -16.81
C PRO A 166 -18.97 28.76 -17.38
N THR A 167 -19.94 28.30 -18.17
CA THR A 167 -20.17 26.97 -18.75
C THR A 167 -19.03 26.40 -19.58
#